data_AF-A0A225X1J0-F1
#
_entry.id   AF-A0A225X1J0-F1
#
_cell.length_a   1.000
_cell.length_b   1.000
_cell.length_c   1.000
_cell.angle_alpha   90.00
_cell.angle_beta   90.00
_cell.angle_gamma   90.00
#
_symmetry.space_group_name_H-M   'P 1'
#
loop_
_entity.id
_entity.type
_entity.pdbx_description
1 polymer ?
#
loop_
_entity_poly.entity_id
_entity_poly.type
_entity_poly.pdbx_seq_one_letter_code
_entity_poly.pdbx_strand_id
1 'polypeptide(L)' 'MPTRKIGIYSPAERRERLKRFHEKRKLRVYHKRIKYDCRKRLANSCPRIKGRFVRKSEYLQTKSDTPSPATSESTSSTEE' A
#
# COMPACT_ATOMS: atom_id res chain seq x y z
N MET A 1 50.13 -0.65 -21.09
CA MET A 1 48.94 0.18 -21.40
C MET A 1 48.15 0.42 -20.13
N PRO A 2 47.83 1.67 -19.75
CA PRO A 2 47.07 1.94 -18.54
C PRO A 2 45.65 1.37 -18.67
N THR A 3 45.23 0.54 -17.72
CA THR A 3 43.89 -0.05 -17.71
C THR A 3 42.86 1.05 -17.50
N ARG A 4 41.99 1.28 -18.48
CA ARG A 4 40.89 2.26 -18.36
C ARG A 4 39.93 1.80 -17.26
N LYS A 5 40.02 2.44 -16.09
CA LYS A 5 39.06 2.27 -15.00
C LYS A 5 37.94 3.29 -15.15
N ILE A 6 36.71 2.90 -14.82
CA ILE A 6 35.54 3.79 -14.84
C ILE A 6 35.19 4.09 -13.39
N GLY A 7 35.72 5.20 -12.88
CA GLY A 7 35.74 5.47 -11.44
C GLY A 7 36.56 4.41 -10.71
N ILE A 8 36.02 3.88 -9.61
CA ILE A 8 36.69 2.84 -8.80
C ILE A 8 36.65 1.43 -9.43
N TYR A 9 35.88 1.21 -10.50
CA TYR A 9 35.64 -0.13 -11.05
C TYR A 9 36.41 -0.40 -12.34
N SER A 10 36.79 -1.66 -12.54
CA SER A 10 37.23 -2.14 -13.85
C SER A 10 36.04 -2.20 -14.83
N PRO A 11 36.29 -2.17 -16.16
CA PRO A 11 35.21 -2.30 -17.15
C PRO A 11 34.42 -3.61 -17.02
N ALA A 12 35.04 -4.69 -16.53
CA ALA A 12 34.37 -5.95 -16.27
C ALA A 12 33.42 -5.86 -15.07
N GLU A 13 33.92 -5.38 -13.93
CA GLU A 13 33.12 -5.17 -12.70
C GLU A 13 31.92 -4.24 -12.94
N ARG A 14 32.12 -3.16 -13.71
CA ARG A 14 31.04 -2.24 -14.06
C ARG A 14 29.95 -2.95 -14.88
N ARG A 15 30.33 -3.76 -15.87
CA ARG A 15 29.38 -4.51 -16.70
C ARG A 15 28.56 -5.48 -15.85
N GLU A 16 29.20 -6.20 -14.94
CA GLU A 16 28.50 -7.13 -14.03
C GLU A 16 27.50 -6.40 -13.13
N ARG A 17 27.91 -5.28 -12.51
CA ARG A 17 27.02 -4.49 -11.67
C ARG A 17 25.83 -3.93 -12.45
N LEU A 18 26.06 -3.44 -13.66
CA LEU A 18 24.99 -2.99 -14.56
C LEU A 18 24.06 -4.14 -14.92
N LYS A 19 24.57 -5.33 -15.25
CA LYS A 19 23.75 -6.53 -15.50
C LYS A 19 22.81 -6.84 -14.32
N ARG A 20 23.36 -6.89 -13.11
CA ARG A 20 22.59 -7.10 -11.87
C ARG A 20 21.54 -6.01 -11.64
N PHE A 21 21.84 -4.76 -11.98
CA PHE A 21 20.87 -3.66 -11.89
C PHE A 21 19.69 -3.87 -12.85
N HIS A 22 19.94 -4.22 -14.11
CA HIS A 22 18.89 -4.47 -15.10
C HIS A 22 18.03 -5.68 -14.71
N GLU A 23 18.65 -6.78 -14.26
CA GLU A 23 17.93 -7.96 -13.76
C GLU A 23 17.03 -7.61 -12.57
N LYS A 24 17.58 -6.90 -11.57
CA LYS A 24 16.77 -6.42 -10.43
C LYS A 24 15.65 -5.50 -10.86
N ARG A 25 15.86 -4.64 -11.86
CA ARG A 25 14.83 -3.72 -12.38
C ARG A 25 13.68 -4.48 -13.02
N LYS A 26 13.96 -5.51 -13.82
CA LYS A 26 12.95 -6.39 -14.45
C LYS A 26 12.08 -7.10 -13.40
N LEU A 27 12.65 -7.44 -12.25
CA LEU A 27 11.98 -8.15 -11.16
C LEU A 27 11.31 -7.23 -10.12
N ARG A 28 11.27 -5.91 -10.34
CA ARG A 28 10.63 -4.99 -9.39
C ARG A 28 9.13 -5.21 -9.34
N VAL A 29 8.59 -5.23 -8.13
CA VAL A 29 7.15 -5.31 -7.89
C VAL A 29 6.59 -3.89 -7.80
N TYR A 30 5.83 -3.47 -8.80
CA TYR A 30 5.21 -2.13 -8.87
C TYR A 30 3.80 -2.08 -8.29
N HIS A 31 3.10 -3.21 -8.26
CA HIS A 31 1.78 -3.29 -7.64
C HIS A 31 1.90 -3.26 -6.12
N LYS A 32 0.84 -2.82 -5.44
CA LYS A 32 0.77 -2.87 -3.98
C LYS A 32 0.87 -4.33 -3.53
N ARG A 33 1.87 -4.65 -2.70
CA ARG A 33 2.04 -5.97 -2.09
C ARG A 33 2.01 -5.85 -0.58
N ILE A 34 1.19 -6.66 0.06
CA ILE A 34 1.08 -6.71 1.52
C ILE A 34 2.04 -7.78 2.00
N LYS A 35 3.07 -7.37 2.75
CA LYS A 35 4.11 -8.28 3.25
C LYS A 35 3.75 -8.87 4.62
N TYR A 36 3.02 -8.12 5.43
CA TYR A 36 2.70 -8.47 6.81
C TYR A 36 1.19 -8.45 7.02
N ASP A 37 0.56 -9.60 6.85
CA ASP A 37 -0.90 -9.72 6.94
C ASP A 37 -1.43 -9.44 8.34
N CYS A 38 -0.65 -9.75 9.38
CA CYS A 38 -0.98 -9.40 10.76
C CYS A 38 -1.17 -7.88 10.94
N ARG A 39 -0.28 -7.05 10.34
CA ARG A 39 -0.38 -5.59 10.40
C ARG A 39 -1.56 -5.07 9.57
N LYS A 40 -1.87 -5.69 8.43
CA LYS A 40 -3.05 -5.35 7.63
C LYS A 40 -4.34 -5.61 8.41
N ARG A 41 -4.47 -6.81 9.00
CA ARG A 41 -5.62 -7.18 9.83
C ARG A 41 -5.81 -6.21 11.00
N LEU A 42 -4.73 -5.88 11.70
CA LEU A 42 -4.77 -4.90 12.79
C LEU A 42 -5.27 -3.54 12.28
N ALA A 43 -4.68 -3.02 11.21
CA ALA A 43 -5.04 -1.72 10.62
C ALA A 43 -6.49 -1.65 10.08
N ASN A 44 -7.06 -2.80 9.68
CA ASN A 44 -8.46 -2.91 9.27
C ASN A 44 -9.41 -2.88 10.47
N SER A 45 -9.01 -3.47 11.60
CA SER A 45 -9.83 -3.52 12.82
C SER A 45 -9.76 -2.23 13.67
N CYS A 46 -8.70 -1.43 13.54
CA CYS A 46 -8.54 -0.20 14.29
C CYS A 46 -9.60 0.86 13.89
N PRO A 47 -10.25 1.54 14.86
CA PRO A 47 -11.27 2.56 14.57
C PRO A 47 -10.71 3.76 13.80
N ARG A 48 -11.50 4.28 12.85
CA ARG A 48 -11.14 5.44 12.03
C ARG A 48 -12.23 6.49 11.97
N ILE A 49 -11.83 7.76 11.95
CA ILE A 49 -12.69 8.91 11.67
C ILE A 49 -11.99 9.75 10.59
N LYS A 50 -12.67 10.05 9.48
CA LYS A 50 -12.11 10.78 8.33
C LYS A 50 -10.74 10.22 7.87
N GLY A 51 -10.59 8.89 7.89
CA GLY A 51 -9.36 8.18 7.47
C GLY A 51 -8.25 8.07 8.51
N ARG A 52 -8.32 8.81 9.63
CA ARG A 52 -7.32 8.79 10.71
C ARG A 52 -7.68 7.77 11.77
N PHE A 53 -6.68 7.09 12.33
CA PHE A 53 -6.89 6.26 13.52
C PHE A 53 -7.18 7.13 14.72
N VAL A 54 -8.12 6.69 15.55
CA VAL A 54 -8.52 7.40 16.77
C VAL A 54 -8.56 6.45 17.96
N ARG A 55 -8.55 7.03 19.17
CA ARG A 55 -8.73 6.22 20.39
C ARG A 55 -10.16 5.71 20.46
N LYS A 56 -10.35 4.59 21.16
CA LYS A 56 -11.69 3.99 21.31
C LYS A 56 -12.70 4.95 21.97
N SER A 57 -12.27 5.74 22.95
CA SER A 57 -13.13 6.75 23.61
C SER A 57 -13.67 7.79 22.62
N GLU A 58 -12.79 8.37 21.81
CA GLU A 58 -13.12 9.36 20.79
C GLU A 58 -14.04 8.76 19.71
N TYR A 59 -13.78 7.50 19.30
CA TYR A 59 -14.61 6.80 18.34
C TYR A 59 -16.05 6.63 18.81
N LEU A 60 -16.25 6.26 20.08
CA LEU A 60 -17.59 6.10 20.66
C LEU A 60 -18.34 7.43 20.75
N GLN A 61 -17.65 8.52 21.08
CA GLN A 61 -18.25 9.85 21.14
C GLN A 61 -18.68 10.35 19.77
N THR A 62 -17.89 10.11 18.71
CA THR A 62 -18.33 10.50 17.36
C THR A 62 -19.46 9.66 16.77
N LYS A 63 -19.79 8.51 17.37
CA LYS A 63 -20.98 7.74 16.99
C LYS A 63 -22.27 8.31 17.58
N SER A 64 -22.23 9.03 18.69
CA SER A 64 -23.43 9.66 19.26
C SER A 64 -23.87 10.90 18.51
N ASP A 65 -22.92 11.56 17.82
CA ASP A 65 -23.14 12.89 17.24
C ASP A 65 -23.43 12.86 15.72
N THR A 66 -23.55 11.66 15.11
CA THR A 66 -23.95 11.53 13.70
C THR A 66 -25.47 11.60 13.57
N PRO A 67 -26.05 12.60 12.86
CA PRO A 67 -27.45 12.54 12.47
C PRO A 67 -27.66 11.36 11.51
N SER A 68 -28.59 10.48 11.87
CA SER A 68 -29.02 9.33 11.07
C SER A 68 -29.36 9.79 9.64
N PRO A 69 -28.80 9.18 8.57
CA PRO A 69 -29.34 9.39 7.24
C PRO A 69 -30.71 8.69 7.20
N ALA A 70 -31.76 9.46 6.93
CA ALA A 70 -33.10 8.93 6.72
C ALA A 70 -33.17 8.01 5.48
N THR A 71 -34.05 7.02 5.59
CA THR A 71 -34.46 5.94 4.68
C THR A 71 -34.86 6.37 3.25
N SER A 72 -34.47 5.57 2.24
CA SER A 72 -35.33 5.07 1.13
C SER A 72 -34.52 4.08 0.27
N GLU A 73 -34.98 2.94 -0.26
CA GLU A 73 -36.21 2.17 -0.20
C GLU A 73 -35.88 0.76 -0.70
N SER A 74 -36.51 -0.26 -0.12
CA SER A 74 -36.67 -1.58 -0.74
C SER A 74 -37.85 -1.49 -1.71
N THR A 75 -37.66 -1.76 -3.00
CA THR A 75 -38.75 -2.14 -3.90
C THR A 75 -38.45 -3.50 -4.54
N SER A 76 -39.27 -4.48 -4.16
CA SER A 76 -39.35 -5.80 -4.78
C SER A 76 -40.24 -5.75 -6.04
N SER A 77 -39.75 -6.35 -7.12
CA SER A 77 -40.46 -7.09 -8.20
C SER A 77 -41.52 -6.39 -9.05
N THR A 78 -41.40 -6.44 -10.39
CA THR A 78 -42.47 -6.88 -11.32
C THR A 78 -41.85 -7.36 -12.64
N GLU A 79 -42.44 -8.42 -13.18
CA GLU A 79 -42.13 -9.23 -14.36
C GLU A 79 -42.30 -8.47 -15.69
N GLU A 80 -41.42 -8.74 -16.67
CA GLU A 80 -41.74 -9.12 -18.07
C GLU A 80 -40.53 -9.86 -18.68
#